data_AF-A0A3D0S0A6-F1
#
_entry.id   AF-A0A3D0S0A6-F1
#
_cell.length_a   1.000
_cell.length_b   1.000
_cell.length_c   1.000
_cell.angle_alpha   90.00
_cell.angle_beta   90.00
_cell.angle_gamma   90.00
#
_symmetry.space_group_name_H-M   'P 1'
#
loop_
_entity.id
_entity.type
_entity.pdbx_description
1 polymer ?
#
loop_
_entity_poly.entity_id
_entity_poly.type
_entity_poly.pdbx_seq_one_letter_code
_entity_poly.pdbx_strand_id
1 'polypeptide(L)'
;MVRRRVVEAIGLPDPSYFIFYDDVDFALRARRAGWRIWAVRDAVLVRQLDFDQQHDLAGWKGYYMYRNLFTVHLRYGENALVRAKPWLITAGVVALSPIRGGRAESRNVRKALKDARAQARVQAR
;
A
#
# COMPACT_ATOMS: atom_id res chain seq x y z
N MET A 1 -16.65 6.02 8.00
CA MET A 1 -17.93 6.18 7.27
C MET A 1 -17.69 6.91 5.95
N VAL A 2 -18.41 6.57 4.89
CA VAL A 2 -18.28 7.19 3.55
C VAL A 2 -19.67 7.54 3.02
N ARG A 3 -19.86 8.73 2.45
CA ARG A 3 -21.13 9.13 1.82
C ARG A 3 -21.27 8.43 0.46
N ARG A 4 -22.48 7.97 0.10
CA ARG A 4 -22.78 7.34 -1.20
C ARG A 4 -22.18 8.10 -2.40
N ARG A 5 -22.37 9.42 -2.43
CA ARG A 5 -21.87 10.31 -3.50
C ARG A 5 -20.34 10.24 -3.72
N VAL A 6 -19.56 9.85 -2.71
CA VAL A 6 -18.11 9.66 -2.87
C VAL A 6 -17.87 8.43 -3.74
N VAL A 7 -18.50 7.30 -3.41
CA VAL A 7 -18.38 6.06 -4.17
C VAL A 7 -18.88 6.23 -5.60
N GLU A 8 -19.96 6.98 -5.81
CA GLU A 8 -20.45 7.30 -7.16
C GLU A 8 -19.48 8.15 -7.98
N ALA A 9 -18.72 9.03 -7.32
CA ALA A 9 -17.77 9.91 -7.97
C ALA A 9 -16.43 9.22 -8.28
N ILE A 10 -15.95 8.31 -7.43
CA ILE A 10 -14.61 7.73 -7.54
C ILE A 10 -14.56 6.22 -7.75
N GLY A 11 -15.71 5.54 -7.74
CA GLY A 11 -15.80 4.08 -7.77
C GLY A 11 -15.55 3.42 -6.42
N LEU A 12 -15.45 2.09 -6.42
CA LEU A 12 -15.15 1.27 -5.24
C LEU A 12 -13.63 1.25 -4.94
N PRO A 13 -13.19 0.67 -3.81
CA PRO A 13 -11.78 0.30 -3.62
C PRO A 13 -11.28 -0.60 -4.75
N ASP A 14 -10.03 -0.38 -5.19
CA ASP A 14 -9.42 -1.15 -6.29
C ASP A 14 -9.13 -2.58 -5.82
N PRO A 15 -9.84 -3.60 -6.34
CA PRO A 15 -9.70 -4.97 -5.85
C PRO A 15 -8.33 -5.58 -6.15
N SER A 16 -7.53 -4.98 -7.05
CA SER A 16 -6.18 -5.47 -7.35
C SER A 16 -5.24 -5.40 -6.14
N TYR A 17 -5.55 -4.54 -5.16
CA TYR A 17 -4.80 -4.45 -3.90
C TYR A 17 -4.95 -5.71 -3.04
N PHE A 18 -6.10 -6.38 -3.08
CA PHE A 18 -6.47 -7.54 -2.27
C PHE A 18 -6.46 -7.28 -0.75
N ILE A 19 -5.31 -6.91 -0.17
CA ILE A 19 -5.12 -6.51 1.22
C ILE A 19 -4.12 -5.35 1.33
N PHE A 20 -4.25 -4.51 2.34
CA PHE A 20 -3.37 -3.37 2.65
C PHE A 20 -3.32 -2.26 1.58
N TYR A 21 -3.37 -1.01 2.03
CA TYR A 21 -3.27 0.21 1.22
C TYR A 21 -4.38 0.41 0.18
N ASP A 22 -5.38 -0.47 0.12
CA ASP A 22 -6.61 -0.27 -0.66
C ASP A 22 -7.40 0.94 -0.13
N ASP A 23 -7.40 1.12 1.19
CA ASP A 23 -7.93 2.27 1.90
C ASP A 23 -7.16 3.56 1.58
N VAL A 24 -5.84 3.49 1.47
CA VAL A 24 -4.98 4.63 1.11
C VAL A 24 -5.22 5.06 -0.34
N ASP A 25 -5.29 4.12 -1.29
CA ASP A 25 -5.63 4.39 -2.69
C ASP A 25 -7.01 5.08 -2.79
N PHE A 26 -8.01 4.52 -2.12
CA PHE A 26 -9.37 5.05 -2.07
C PHE A 26 -9.41 6.47 -1.46
N ALA A 27 -8.71 6.69 -0.34
CA ALA A 27 -8.61 7.99 0.32
C ALA A 27 -7.93 9.04 -0.56
N LEU A 28 -6.86 8.66 -1.28
CA LEU A 28 -6.15 9.56 -2.19
C LEU A 28 -7.01 9.92 -3.40
N ARG A 29 -7.76 8.97 -3.98
CA ARG A 29 -8.75 9.26 -5.02
C ARG A 29 -9.84 10.20 -4.53
N ALA A 30 -10.38 9.96 -3.33
CA ALA A 30 -11.39 10.84 -2.74
C ALA A 30 -10.86 12.27 -2.56
N ARG A 31 -9.66 12.43 -2.01
CA ARG A 31 -9.03 13.76 -1.86
C ARG A 31 -8.79 14.45 -3.18
N ARG A 32 -8.31 13.73 -4.21
CA ARG A 32 -8.09 14.28 -5.55
C ARG A 32 -9.39 14.70 -6.25
N ALA A 33 -10.50 14.04 -5.92
CA ALA A 33 -11.85 14.45 -6.34
C ALA A 33 -12.44 15.60 -5.49
N GLY A 34 -11.64 16.24 -4.62
CA GLY A 34 -12.06 17.39 -3.82
C GLY A 34 -12.81 17.04 -2.53
N TRP A 35 -12.92 15.75 -2.17
CA TRP A 35 -13.57 15.35 -0.92
C TRP A 35 -12.67 15.54 0.29
N ARG A 36 -13.22 16.12 1.35
CA ARG A 36 -12.54 16.25 2.64
C ARG A 36 -12.63 14.97 3.45
N ILE A 37 -11.50 14.54 4.01
CA ILE A 37 -11.40 13.41 4.94
C ILE A 37 -11.17 13.96 6.35
N TRP A 38 -11.88 13.40 7.33
CA TRP A 38 -11.80 13.80 8.73
C TRP A 38 -11.32 12.63 9.58
N ALA A 39 -10.34 12.88 10.44
CA ALA A 39 -9.98 11.99 11.54
C ALA A 39 -10.71 12.49 12.79
N VAL A 40 -11.73 11.75 13.23
CA VAL A 40 -12.49 12.09 14.43
C VAL A 40 -11.79 11.46 15.62
N ARG A 41 -11.13 12.29 16.43
CA ARG A 41 -10.31 11.86 17.58
C ARG A 41 -11.07 10.95 18.55
N ASP A 42 -12.31 11.31 18.83
CA ASP A 42 -13.12 10.66 19.87
C ASP A 42 -13.90 9.45 19.34
N ALA A 43 -13.75 9.11 18.05
CA ALA A 43 -14.34 7.90 17.49
C ALA A 43 -13.56 6.66 17.94
N VAL A 44 -14.28 5.68 18.49
CA VAL A 44 -13.69 4.43 19.01
C VAL A 44 -13.99 3.26 18.08
N LEU A 45 -12.96 2.49 17.74
CA LEU A 45 -13.08 1.22 17.03
C LEU A 45 -12.53 0.10 17.91
N VAL A 46 -13.39 -0.84 18.29
CA VAL A 46 -12.97 -2.05 19.03
C VAL A 46 -12.70 -3.17 18.04
N ARG A 47 -11.42 -3.56 17.93
CA ARG A 47 -11.02 -4.69 17.10
C ARG A 47 -11.59 -5.98 17.69
N GLN A 48 -12.29 -6.75 16.87
CA GLN A 48 -12.94 -7.99 17.29
C GLN A 48 -12.01 -9.21 17.30
N LEU A 49 -10.81 -9.06 16.74
CA LEU A 49 -9.79 -10.10 16.66
C LEU A 49 -8.56 -9.64 17.42
N ASP A 50 -7.89 -10.58 18.07
CA ASP A 50 -6.61 -10.30 18.72
C ASP A 50 -5.62 -9.68 17.74
N PHE A 51 -4.84 -8.74 18.27
CA PHE A 51 -3.78 -8.13 17.51
C PHE A 51 -2.57 -9.05 17.49
N ASP A 52 -2.51 -9.91 16.48
CA ASP A 52 -1.30 -10.64 16.13
C ASP A 52 -0.53 -9.86 15.06
N GLN A 53 0.50 -9.13 15.48
CA GLN A 53 1.39 -8.42 14.57
C GLN A 53 2.36 -9.41 13.91
N GLN A 54 1.84 -10.12 12.91
CA GLN A 54 2.65 -10.99 12.07
C GLN A 54 3.61 -10.12 11.23
N HIS A 55 4.86 -10.01 11.68
CA HIS A 55 5.97 -9.38 10.94
C HIS A 55 6.46 -10.30 9.81
N ASP A 56 5.52 -10.78 8.98
CA ASP A 56 5.80 -11.72 7.92
C ASP A 56 6.08 -11.00 6.59
N LEU A 57 7.26 -10.37 6.50
CA LEU A 57 7.76 -9.79 5.25
C LEU A 57 8.25 -10.87 4.25
N ALA A 58 8.55 -12.07 4.76
CA ALA A 58 9.04 -13.21 3.98
C ALA A 58 7.92 -14.03 3.32
N GLY A 59 6.70 -13.99 3.84
CA GLY A 59 5.54 -14.68 3.30
C GLY A 59 4.66 -13.83 2.39
N TRP A 60 3.50 -14.36 2.05
CA TRP A 60 2.64 -13.79 1.01
C TRP A 60 2.06 -12.41 1.40
N LYS A 61 1.77 -12.18 2.69
CA LYS A 61 1.33 -10.87 3.19
C LYS A 61 2.39 -9.79 2.99
N GLY A 62 3.66 -10.13 3.25
CA GLY A 62 4.80 -9.27 2.99
C GLY A 62 4.92 -8.82 1.55
N TYR A 63 4.67 -9.74 0.60
CA TYR A 63 4.61 -9.39 -0.82
C TYR A 63 3.54 -8.32 -1.12
N TYR A 64 2.31 -8.48 -0.63
CA TYR A 64 1.24 -7.49 -0.84
C TYR A 64 1.54 -6.17 -0.13
N MET A 65 2.12 -6.22 1.08
CA MET A 65 2.53 -5.03 1.82
C MET A 65 3.58 -4.21 1.05
N TYR A 66 4.63 -4.85 0.53
CA TYR A 66 5.61 -4.18 -0.33
C TYR A 66 5.00 -3.69 -1.64
N ARG A 67 4.29 -4.55 -2.37
CA ARG A 67 3.77 -4.24 -3.71
C ARG A 67 2.84 -3.04 -3.62
N ASN A 68 1.90 -3.04 -2.68
CA ASN A 68 0.87 -2.02 -2.58
C ASN A 68 1.43 -0.69 -2.07
N LEU A 69 2.32 -0.72 -1.08
CA LEU A 69 3.07 0.46 -0.65
C LEU A 69 3.80 1.09 -1.83
N PHE A 70 4.49 0.28 -2.64
CA PHE A 70 5.24 0.74 -3.79
C PHE A 70 4.32 1.28 -4.89
N THR A 71 3.18 0.63 -5.16
CA THR A 71 2.17 1.14 -6.10
C THR A 71 1.71 2.53 -5.70
N VAL A 72 1.36 2.73 -4.42
CA VAL A 72 0.90 4.03 -3.91
C VAL A 72 1.98 5.10 -4.08
N HIS A 73 3.23 4.81 -3.74
CA HIS A 73 4.34 5.75 -3.90
C HIS A 73 4.58 6.13 -5.37
N LEU A 74 4.55 5.15 -6.28
CA LEU A 74 4.80 5.37 -7.71
C LEU A 74 3.64 6.11 -8.40
N ARG A 75 2.39 5.80 -8.01
CA ARG A 75 1.15 6.32 -8.61
C ARG A 75 0.79 7.71 -8.07
N TYR A 76 0.97 7.93 -6.77
CA TYR A 76 0.50 9.14 -6.09
C TYR A 76 1.61 10.07 -5.60
N GLY A 77 2.87 9.63 -5.58
CA GLY A 77 3.98 10.45 -5.10
C GLY A 77 4.16 11.74 -5.89
N GLU A 78 4.12 12.88 -5.20
CA GLU A 78 4.18 14.22 -5.81
C GLU A 78 5.61 14.77 -5.94
N ASN A 79 6.60 14.08 -5.37
CA ASN A 79 8.00 14.47 -5.46
C ASN A 79 8.92 13.28 -5.73
N ALA A 80 10.12 13.58 -6.24
CA ALA A 80 11.10 12.59 -6.64
C ALA A 80 11.53 11.68 -5.48
N LEU A 81 11.66 12.22 -4.26
CA LEU A 81 12.07 11.44 -3.09
C LEU A 81 11.03 10.38 -2.71
N VAL A 82 9.74 10.75 -2.67
CA VAL A 82 8.64 9.81 -2.43
C VAL A 82 8.59 8.76 -3.52
N ARG A 83 8.69 9.17 -4.79
CA ARG A 83 8.71 8.21 -5.90
C ARG A 83 9.94 7.31 -5.84
N ALA A 84 11.08 7.77 -5.32
CA ALA A 84 12.32 7.00 -5.19
C ALA A 84 12.29 5.91 -4.09
N LYS A 85 11.44 6.06 -3.06
CA LYS A 85 11.36 5.15 -1.91
C LYS A 85 11.25 3.66 -2.26
N PRO A 86 10.42 3.21 -3.21
CA PRO A 86 10.33 1.80 -3.59
C PRO A 86 11.67 1.17 -3.95
N TRP A 87 12.52 1.90 -4.68
CA TRP A 87 13.84 1.43 -5.06
C TRP A 87 14.81 1.42 -3.87
N LEU A 88 14.79 2.47 -3.04
CA LEU A 88 15.65 2.56 -1.85
C LEU A 88 15.33 1.45 -0.83
N ILE A 89 14.04 1.22 -0.56
CA ILE A 89 13.60 0.14 0.33
C ILE A 89 14.00 -1.21 -0.25
N THR A 90 13.77 -1.44 -1.55
CA THR A 90 14.17 -2.68 -2.21
C THR A 90 15.67 -2.92 -2.10
N ALA A 91 16.49 -1.89 -2.34
CA ALA A 91 17.95 -1.99 -2.22
C ALA A 91 18.39 -2.32 -0.79
N GLY A 92 17.84 -1.61 0.20
CA GLY A 92 18.15 -1.84 1.62
C GLY A 92 17.74 -3.23 2.08
N VAL A 93 16.55 -3.71 1.70
CA VAL A 93 16.08 -5.05 2.02
C VAL A 93 16.97 -6.09 1.35
N VAL A 94 17.23 -6.00 0.05
CA VAL A 94 18.10 -6.97 -0.66
C VAL A 94 19.51 -7.02 -0.06
N ALA A 95 20.05 -5.89 0.39
CA ALA A 95 21.37 -5.85 1.03
C ALA A 95 21.38 -6.48 2.43
N LEU A 96 20.34 -6.27 3.24
CA LEU A 96 20.36 -6.62 4.67
C LEU A 96 19.63 -7.93 5.01
N SER A 97 18.64 -8.31 4.21
CA SER A 97 17.81 -9.51 4.39
C SER A 97 18.61 -10.83 4.44
N PRO A 98 19.68 -11.03 3.63
CA PRO A 98 20.53 -12.21 3.76
C PRO A 98 21.25 -12.32 5.11
N ILE A 99 21.54 -11.19 5.76
CA ILE A 99 22.24 -11.11 7.05
C ILE A 99 21.26 -11.36 8.21
N ARG A 100 19.96 -11.10 8.01
CA ARG A 100 18.92 -11.12 9.06
C ARG A 100 17.98 -12.32 9.02
N GLY A 101 18.30 -13.36 8.23
CA GLY A 101 17.58 -14.63 8.34
C GLY A 101 16.72 -15.06 7.15
N GLY A 102 16.98 -14.60 5.92
CA GLY A 102 16.51 -15.36 4.75
C GLY A 102 16.47 -14.64 3.42
N ARG A 103 16.60 -15.37 2.32
CA ARG A 103 16.47 -14.86 0.93
C ARG A 103 15.01 -14.65 0.49
N ALA A 104 14.05 -15.12 1.28
CA ALA A 104 12.62 -15.09 0.95
C ALA A 104 12.09 -13.66 0.87
N GLU A 105 12.36 -12.83 1.87
CA GLU A 105 11.99 -11.41 1.86
C GLU A 105 12.63 -10.67 0.69
N SER A 106 13.92 -10.91 0.41
CA SER A 106 14.61 -10.37 -0.76
C SER A 106 13.92 -10.75 -2.10
N ARG A 107 13.38 -11.97 -2.21
CA ARG A 107 12.60 -12.39 -3.39
C ARG A 107 11.26 -11.66 -3.44
N ASN A 108 10.57 -11.55 -2.30
CA ASN A 108 9.29 -10.85 -2.20
C ASN A 108 9.41 -9.38 -2.59
N VAL A 109 10.35 -8.64 -2.01
CA VAL A 109 10.50 -7.20 -2.27
C VAL A 109 10.86 -6.93 -3.74
N ARG A 110 11.70 -7.78 -4.36
CA ARG A 110 12.04 -7.67 -5.78
C ARG A 110 10.84 -7.95 -6.67
N LYS A 111 10.08 -9.01 -6.38
CA LYS A 111 8.84 -9.34 -7.11
C LYS A 111 7.81 -8.22 -6.95
N ALA A 112 7.62 -7.75 -5.72
CA ALA A 112 6.72 -6.66 -5.38
C ALA A 112 7.07 -5.37 -6.13
N LEU A 113 8.34 -4.98 -6.22
CA LEU A 113 8.76 -3.81 -6.99
C LEU A 113 8.46 -3.95 -8.48
N LYS A 114 8.72 -5.12 -9.07
CA LYS A 114 8.38 -5.39 -10.48
C LYS A 114 6.89 -5.20 -10.72
N ASP A 115 6.06 -5.83 -9.90
CA ASP A 115 4.61 -5.85 -10.11
C ASP A 115 3.96 -4.51 -9.77
N ALA A 116 4.46 -3.81 -8.73
CA ALA A 116 4.04 -2.46 -8.39
C ALA A 116 4.26 -1.46 -9.54
N ARG A 117 5.38 -1.58 -10.27
CA ARG A 117 5.65 -0.74 -11.45
C ARG A 117 4.64 -0.98 -12.57
N ALA A 118 4.21 -2.23 -12.78
CA ALA A 118 3.18 -2.55 -13.74
C ALA A 118 1.82 -2.00 -13.28
N GLN A 119 1.44 -2.24 -12.03
CA GLN A 119 0.17 -1.80 -11.45
C GLN A 119 0.05 -0.27 -11.41
N ALA A 120 1.12 0.45 -11.05
CA ALA A 120 1.11 1.91 -10.97
C ALA A 120 0.87 2.60 -12.31
N ARG A 121 1.14 1.93 -13.44
CA ARG A 121 0.90 2.45 -14.80
C ARG A 121 -0.54 2.27 -15.26
N VAL A 122 -1.26 1.32 -14.68
CA VAL A 122 -2.68 1.12 -14.97
C VAL A 122 -3.48 2.14 -14.16
N GLN A 123 -4.39 2.87 -14.82
CA GLN A 123 -5.34 3.72 -14.10
C GLN A 123 -6.19 2.85 -13.18
N ALA A 124 -6.33 3.27 -11.93
CA ALA A 124 -7.34 2.71 -11.04
C ALA A 124 -8.70 2.93 -11.71
N ARG A 125 -9.45 1.85 -11.92
CA ARG A 125 -10.82 1.89 -12.45
C ARG A 125 -11.77 2.49 -11.42
#